data_AF-A0A0K0XUB4-F1
#
_entry.id   AF-A0A0K0XUB4-F1
#
_cell.length_a   1.000
_cell.length_b   1.000
_cell.length_c   1.000
_cell.angle_alpha   90.00
_cell.angle_beta   90.00
_cell.angle_gamma   90.00
#
_symmetry.space_group_name_H-M   'P 1'
#
loop_
_entity.id
_entity.type
_entity.pdbx_description
1 polymer ?
#
loop_
_entity_poly.entity_id
_entity_poly.type
_entity_poly.pdbx_seq_one_letter_code
_entity_poly.pdbx_strand_id
1 'polypeptide(L)'
;MPGYIFFSDQKEMDAPIYRIFGVERLFQLFDVQKLALVKPSAWDDPFENFILKSKARLENGELAEFAYANDLYGQCWSFKEESDAMWRIYSANQYGVKVKTTPRKLREALAGSVPYSDISAFIGKVRYHTDAQLRGMLNDRARMQRKVFDGAGQGLAETLLFKRTAFEHEQEVRLIYSKNDGRESQDIFLFPFDPFSNIEEVVFDPRMDNRLVEIYSNHIRSLGFKGKIQKSTLYEIPNLEVQV
;
A
#
# COMPACT_ATOMS: atom_id res chain seq x y z
N MET A 1 7.08 -11.33 -14.06
CA MET A 1 5.81 -10.78 -14.54
C MET A 1 5.95 -9.27 -14.48
N PRO A 2 5.86 -8.53 -15.60
CA PRO A 2 6.11 -7.08 -15.61
C PRO A 2 5.25 -6.36 -14.56
N GLY A 3 5.84 -5.47 -13.77
CA GLY A 3 5.11 -4.73 -12.74
C GLY A 3 4.75 -5.50 -11.47
N TYR A 4 5.09 -6.78 -11.32
CA TYR A 4 4.85 -7.55 -10.09
C TYR A 4 6.15 -7.99 -9.45
N ILE A 5 6.42 -7.52 -8.24
CA ILE A 5 7.70 -7.69 -7.56
C ILE A 5 7.55 -8.65 -6.37
N PHE A 6 8.40 -9.68 -6.34
CA PHE A 6 8.47 -10.72 -5.31
C PHE A 6 7.23 -11.63 -5.18
N PHE A 7 6.31 -11.61 -6.14
CA PHE A 7 5.23 -12.59 -6.27
C PHE A 7 5.77 -13.93 -6.78
N SER A 8 5.33 -15.03 -6.17
CA SER A 8 5.79 -16.39 -6.46
C SER A 8 5.04 -17.01 -7.63
N ASP A 9 3.75 -16.71 -7.76
CA ASP A 9 2.86 -17.22 -8.80
C ASP A 9 1.67 -16.28 -9.08
N GLN A 10 0.83 -16.65 -10.05
CA GLN A 10 -0.36 -15.89 -10.44
C GLN A 10 -1.46 -15.89 -9.37
N LYS A 11 -1.55 -16.94 -8.54
CA LYS A 11 -2.59 -17.03 -7.50
C LYS A 11 -2.38 -15.97 -6.43
N GLU A 12 -1.14 -15.66 -6.09
CA GLU A 12 -0.82 -14.57 -5.16
C GLU A 12 -1.28 -13.19 -5.68
N MET A 13 -1.34 -12.99 -7.00
CA MET A 13 -1.78 -11.72 -7.60
C MET A 13 -3.31 -11.52 -7.48
N ASP A 14 -4.04 -12.61 -7.29
CA ASP A 14 -5.49 -12.66 -7.10
C ASP A 14 -5.88 -12.94 -5.65
N ALA A 15 -4.89 -13.10 -4.75
CA ALA A 15 -5.13 -13.27 -3.34
C ALA A 15 -5.65 -11.96 -2.72
N PRO A 16 -6.54 -12.05 -1.72
CA PRO A 16 -7.15 -10.87 -1.14
C PRO A 16 -6.14 -10.04 -0.35
N ILE A 17 -6.22 -8.73 -0.54
CA ILE A 17 -5.45 -7.73 0.21
C ILE A 17 -6.39 -6.67 0.78
N TYR A 18 -5.94 -6.05 1.85
CA TYR A 18 -6.76 -5.23 2.71
C TYR A 18 -6.09 -3.90 3.00
N ARG A 19 -6.89 -2.85 3.18
CA ARG A 19 -6.41 -1.55 3.63
C ARG A 19 -7.44 -0.95 4.57
N ILE A 20 -6.97 -0.44 5.71
CA ILE A 20 -7.78 0.27 6.71
C ILE A 20 -7.52 1.76 6.58
N PHE A 21 -8.57 2.57 6.54
CA PHE A 21 -8.50 4.03 6.53
C PHE A 21 -9.83 4.64 7.03
N GLY A 22 -9.89 5.95 7.22
CA GLY A 22 -11.10 6.62 7.70
C GLY A 22 -12.27 6.57 6.71
N VAL A 23 -13.50 6.46 7.21
CA VAL A 23 -14.71 6.36 6.38
C VAL A 23 -14.89 7.56 5.43
N GLU A 24 -14.39 8.74 5.81
CA GLU A 24 -14.39 9.93 4.95
C GLU A 24 -13.62 9.72 3.65
N ARG A 25 -12.50 8.99 3.71
CA ARG A 25 -11.72 8.65 2.52
C ARG A 25 -12.41 7.61 1.66
N LEU A 26 -13.24 6.75 2.26
CA LEU A 26 -14.06 5.81 1.50
C LEU A 26 -15.10 6.56 0.67
N PHE A 27 -15.80 7.53 1.27
CA PHE A 27 -16.77 8.34 0.53
C PHE A 27 -16.10 9.19 -0.53
N GLN A 28 -14.93 9.77 -0.24
CA GLN A 28 -14.13 10.46 -1.25
C GLN A 28 -13.76 9.53 -2.42
N LEU A 29 -13.41 8.27 -2.13
CA LEU A 29 -13.09 7.27 -3.16
C LEU A 29 -14.31 6.98 -4.04
N PHE A 30 -15.50 6.80 -3.47
CA PHE A 30 -16.73 6.56 -4.23
C PHE A 30 -17.19 7.76 -5.05
N ASP A 31 -17.05 8.98 -4.52
CA ASP A 31 -17.45 10.22 -5.19
C ASP A 31 -16.49 10.58 -6.33
N VAL A 32 -15.19 10.64 -6.02
CA VAL A 32 -14.16 11.11 -6.96
C VAL A 32 -13.69 10.00 -7.91
N GLN A 33 -13.82 8.73 -7.51
CA GLN A 33 -13.34 7.55 -8.26
C GLN A 33 -11.87 7.67 -8.65
N LYS A 34 -11.07 8.16 -7.70
CA LYS A 34 -9.62 8.24 -7.80
C LYS A 34 -8.98 7.70 -6.55
N LEU A 35 -7.91 6.94 -6.74
CA LEU A 35 -7.07 6.45 -5.65
C LEU A 35 -5.82 7.34 -5.54
N ALA A 36 -5.39 7.60 -4.31
CA ALA A 36 -4.24 8.44 -4.02
C ALA A 36 -3.00 7.62 -3.71
N LEU A 37 -1.91 7.87 -4.43
CA LEU A 37 -0.56 7.52 -4.04
C LEU A 37 0.12 8.75 -3.45
N VAL A 38 0.95 8.57 -2.42
CA VAL A 38 1.69 9.68 -1.80
C VAL A 38 3.18 9.44 -1.94
N LYS A 39 3.97 10.50 -1.93
CA LYS A 39 5.43 10.37 -1.85
C LYS A 39 5.79 9.56 -0.60
N PRO A 40 6.75 8.62 -0.70
CA PRO A 40 7.22 7.88 0.46
C PRO A 40 7.71 8.80 1.59
N SER A 41 8.21 10.00 1.30
CA SER A 41 8.63 10.98 2.31
C SER A 41 7.53 11.38 3.31
N ALA A 42 6.25 11.19 2.95
CA ALA A 42 5.10 11.42 3.81
C ALA A 42 4.74 10.21 4.70
N TRP A 43 5.46 9.09 4.60
CA TRP A 43 5.23 7.92 5.44
C TRP A 43 5.88 8.07 6.82
N ASP A 44 5.20 7.56 7.85
CA ASP A 44 5.60 7.74 9.25
C ASP A 44 6.86 6.94 9.65
N ASP A 45 7.17 5.80 8.99
CA ASP A 45 8.36 5.02 9.34
C ASP A 45 9.63 5.72 8.80
N PRO A 46 10.51 6.24 9.68
CA PRO A 46 11.73 6.90 9.25
C PRO A 46 12.65 5.97 8.45
N PHE A 47 12.51 4.65 8.60
CA PHE A 47 13.29 3.65 7.88
C PHE A 47 12.68 3.26 6.52
N GLU A 48 11.41 3.49 6.22
CA GLU A 48 10.85 3.05 4.92
C GLU A 48 11.51 3.73 3.72
N ASN A 49 12.21 4.84 3.94
CA ASN A 49 13.02 5.54 2.94
C ASN A 49 14.50 5.61 3.27
N PHE A 50 15.04 4.72 4.11
CA PHE A 50 16.45 4.85 4.52
C PHE A 50 17.39 4.84 3.31
N ILE A 51 17.06 4.09 2.25
CA ILE A 51 17.83 4.05 0.99
C ILE A 51 17.74 5.40 0.27
N LEU A 52 16.53 5.91 0.08
CA LEU A 52 16.27 7.15 -0.64
C LEU A 52 16.75 8.40 0.10
N LYS A 53 16.77 8.35 1.43
CA LYS A 53 17.32 9.40 2.32
C LYS A 53 18.84 9.31 2.49
N SER A 54 19.48 8.23 2.00
CA SER A 54 20.93 8.09 2.10
C SER A 54 21.64 8.97 1.06
N LYS A 55 22.82 9.51 1.43
CA LYS A 55 23.70 10.21 0.49
C LYS A 55 24.68 9.22 -0.12
N ALA A 56 24.75 9.17 -1.45
CA ALA A 56 25.77 8.42 -2.16
C ALA A 56 27.08 9.23 -2.17
N ARG A 57 28.20 8.60 -1.80
CA ARG A 57 29.52 9.22 -1.97
C ARG A 57 30.04 8.90 -3.37
N LEU A 58 30.21 9.92 -4.19
CA LEU A 58 30.80 9.85 -5.52
C LEU A 58 32.32 9.58 -5.43
N GLU A 59 32.92 9.16 -6.55
CA GLU A 59 34.37 8.84 -6.61
C GLU A 59 35.25 10.06 -6.30
N ASN A 60 34.79 11.27 -6.62
CA ASN A 60 35.43 12.53 -6.29
C ASN A 60 35.28 12.93 -4.80
N GLY A 61 34.63 12.11 -3.98
CA GLY A 61 34.40 12.36 -2.56
C GLY A 61 33.15 13.16 -2.21
N GLU A 62 32.46 13.73 -3.20
CA GLU A 62 31.22 14.50 -3.01
C GLU A 62 30.06 13.60 -2.58
N LEU A 63 29.10 14.20 -1.87
CA LEU A 63 27.87 13.54 -1.47
C LEU A 63 26.75 13.95 -2.43
N ALA A 64 26.18 12.98 -3.14
CA ALA A 64 25.02 13.15 -4.00
C ALA A 64 23.77 12.55 -3.34
N GLU A 65 22.65 13.23 -3.48
CA GLU A 65 21.34 12.71 -3.09
C GLU A 65 20.71 11.94 -4.25
N PHE A 66 19.89 10.94 -3.94
CA PHE A 66 19.16 10.19 -4.96
C PHE A 66 17.96 11.03 -5.47
N ALA A 67 18.19 11.84 -6.51
CA ALA A 67 17.17 12.73 -7.08
C ALA A 67 15.84 12.02 -7.43
N TYR A 68 15.91 10.74 -7.84
CA TYR A 68 14.76 9.92 -8.22
C TYR A 68 13.82 9.56 -7.07
N ALA A 69 14.21 9.79 -5.81
CA ALA A 69 13.35 9.56 -4.65
C ALA A 69 12.07 10.40 -4.69
N ASN A 70 12.12 11.59 -5.28
CA ASN A 70 11.01 12.53 -5.34
C ASN A 70 9.97 12.17 -6.41
N ASP A 71 10.26 11.20 -7.28
CA ASP A 71 9.37 10.76 -8.36
C ASP A 71 8.69 9.43 -8.08
N LEU A 72 8.90 8.89 -6.87
CA LEU A 72 8.22 7.71 -6.39
C LEU A 72 6.97 8.11 -5.62
N TYR A 73 5.90 7.35 -5.86
CA TYR A 73 4.68 7.38 -5.08
C TYR A 73 4.33 5.96 -4.68
N GLY A 74 3.67 5.81 -3.54
CA GLY A 74 3.15 4.52 -3.19
C GLY A 74 1.95 4.54 -2.26
N GLN A 75 1.39 3.36 -2.09
CA GLN A 75 0.26 3.09 -1.22
C GLN A 75 0.36 1.68 -0.64
N CYS A 76 0.29 1.60 0.69
CA CYS A 76 0.43 0.35 1.44
C CYS A 76 -0.91 -0.41 1.57
N TRP A 77 -0.85 -1.71 1.41
CA TRP A 77 -1.91 -2.70 1.59
C TRP A 77 -1.35 -3.87 2.39
N SER A 78 -2.20 -4.79 2.83
CA SER A 78 -1.84 -5.91 3.70
C SER A 78 -2.46 -7.21 3.19
N PHE A 79 -1.71 -8.31 3.17
CA PHE A 79 -2.28 -9.66 3.02
C PHE A 79 -2.95 -10.16 4.30
N LYS A 80 -2.62 -9.56 5.45
CA LYS A 80 -3.28 -9.86 6.71
C LYS A 80 -4.67 -9.23 6.71
N GLU A 81 -5.67 -10.10 6.83
CA GLU A 81 -7.09 -9.72 6.82
C GLU A 81 -7.46 -8.82 7.99
N GLU A 82 -7.03 -9.15 9.19
CA GLU A 82 -7.43 -8.41 10.38
C GLU A 82 -6.46 -8.62 11.54
N SER A 83 -6.30 -7.58 12.37
CA SER A 83 -5.87 -7.71 13.76
C SER A 83 -6.29 -6.49 14.56
N ASP A 84 -6.40 -6.66 15.87
CA ASP A 84 -6.65 -5.56 16.82
C ASP A 84 -5.67 -4.40 16.62
N ALA A 85 -4.37 -4.71 16.52
CA ALA A 85 -3.33 -3.72 16.30
C ALA A 85 -3.57 -2.85 15.05
N MET A 86 -4.00 -3.46 13.93
CA MET A 86 -4.29 -2.71 12.70
C MET A 86 -5.48 -1.75 12.88
N TRP A 87 -6.55 -2.17 13.55
CA TRP A 87 -7.67 -1.27 13.86
C TRP A 87 -7.24 -0.13 14.79
N ARG A 88 -6.40 -0.41 15.79
CA ARG A 88 -5.89 0.61 16.71
C ARG A 88 -5.00 1.64 16.01
N ILE A 89 -4.14 1.19 15.09
CA ILE A 89 -3.20 2.04 14.36
C ILE A 89 -3.92 2.90 13.32
N TYR A 90 -4.73 2.28 12.46
CA TYR A 90 -5.32 2.94 11.28
C TYR A 90 -6.73 3.50 11.50
N SER A 91 -7.36 3.18 12.63
CA SER A 91 -8.70 3.63 13.03
C SER A 91 -8.71 4.05 14.50
N ALA A 92 -7.78 4.91 14.89
CA ALA A 92 -7.63 5.36 16.28
C ALA A 92 -8.93 5.99 16.84
N ASN A 93 -9.68 6.68 16.00
CA ASN A 93 -10.96 7.34 16.33
C ASN A 93 -12.19 6.43 16.17
N GLN A 94 -12.03 5.14 15.84
CA GLN A 94 -13.12 4.17 15.64
C GLN A 94 -14.01 4.42 14.42
N TYR A 95 -13.67 5.41 13.58
CA TYR A 95 -14.40 5.73 12.34
C TYR A 95 -13.72 5.14 11.09
N GLY A 96 -12.91 4.11 11.26
CA GLY A 96 -12.23 3.44 10.18
C GLY A 96 -13.06 2.38 9.48
N VAL A 97 -12.60 2.05 8.29
CA VAL A 97 -13.16 1.03 7.42
C VAL A 97 -12.03 0.28 6.73
N LYS A 98 -12.20 -1.03 6.61
CA LYS A 98 -11.32 -1.93 5.89
C LYS A 98 -11.96 -2.25 4.54
N VAL A 99 -11.20 -2.11 3.47
CA VAL A 99 -11.65 -2.54 2.14
C VAL A 99 -10.82 -3.72 1.66
N LYS A 100 -11.45 -4.58 0.84
CA LYS A 100 -10.83 -5.76 0.23
C LYS A 100 -10.73 -5.61 -1.29
N THR A 101 -9.57 -5.95 -1.84
CA THR A 101 -9.31 -6.03 -3.28
C THR A 101 -8.24 -7.08 -3.57
N THR A 102 -7.67 -7.09 -4.77
CA THR A 102 -6.53 -7.94 -5.14
C THR A 102 -5.36 -7.10 -5.68
N PRO A 103 -4.11 -7.59 -5.58
CA PRO A 103 -2.96 -6.95 -6.20
C PRO A 103 -3.18 -6.69 -7.70
N ARG A 104 -3.81 -7.63 -8.41
CA ARG A 104 -4.08 -7.51 -9.85
C ARG A 104 -4.94 -6.29 -10.18
N LYS A 105 -6.07 -6.12 -9.48
CA LYS A 105 -6.98 -4.98 -9.68
C LYS A 105 -6.29 -3.64 -9.48
N LEU A 106 -5.50 -3.51 -8.40
CA LEU A 106 -4.74 -2.30 -8.12
C LEU A 106 -3.69 -1.99 -9.18
N ARG A 107 -2.89 -2.99 -9.56
CA ARG A 107 -1.84 -2.84 -10.55
C ARG A 107 -2.41 -2.49 -11.91
N GLU A 108 -3.47 -3.16 -12.35
CA GLU A 108 -4.10 -2.93 -13.64
C GLU A 108 -4.74 -1.54 -13.73
N ALA A 109 -5.40 -1.08 -12.66
CA ALA A 109 -5.95 0.28 -12.59
C ALA A 109 -4.85 1.35 -12.71
N LEU A 110 -3.72 1.18 -12.00
CA LEU A 110 -2.59 2.08 -12.12
C LEU A 110 -1.95 2.02 -13.51
N ALA A 111 -1.70 0.82 -14.03
CA ALA A 111 -1.08 0.60 -15.33
C ALA A 111 -1.90 1.21 -16.48
N GLY A 112 -3.23 1.14 -16.41
CA GLY A 112 -4.12 1.81 -17.37
C GLY A 112 -4.13 3.34 -17.28
N SER A 113 -3.54 3.91 -16.22
CA SER A 113 -3.59 5.34 -15.91
C SER A 113 -2.27 6.08 -16.16
N VAL A 114 -1.17 5.36 -16.44
CA VAL A 114 0.17 5.95 -16.52
C VAL A 114 0.94 5.49 -17.77
N PRO A 115 1.81 6.33 -18.35
CA PRO A 115 2.64 5.94 -19.49
C PRO A 115 3.72 4.94 -19.06
N TYR A 116 4.17 4.12 -20.00
CA TYR A 116 5.25 3.14 -19.82
C TYR A 116 5.04 2.22 -18.59
N SER A 117 3.80 1.77 -18.37
CA SER A 117 3.37 1.06 -17.17
C SER A 117 4.20 -0.18 -16.82
N ASP A 118 4.84 -0.83 -17.79
CA ASP A 118 5.70 -1.99 -17.55
C ASP A 118 6.97 -1.65 -16.77
N ILE A 119 7.39 -0.38 -16.76
CA ILE A 119 8.58 0.13 -16.07
C ILE A 119 8.26 1.28 -15.08
N SER A 120 6.98 1.65 -14.94
CA SER A 120 6.55 2.75 -14.06
C SER A 120 5.48 2.33 -13.05
N ALA A 121 4.66 1.31 -13.32
CA ALA A 121 3.59 0.85 -12.44
C ALA A 121 3.92 -0.52 -11.85
N PHE A 122 4.13 -0.55 -10.54
CA PHE A 122 4.53 -1.75 -9.82
C PHE A 122 3.60 -2.07 -8.67
N ILE A 123 3.46 -3.36 -8.36
CA ILE A 123 2.96 -3.83 -7.09
C ILE A 123 3.91 -4.88 -6.53
N GLY A 124 4.23 -4.82 -5.25
CA GLY A 124 5.25 -5.68 -4.68
C GLY A 124 5.00 -6.08 -3.23
N LYS A 125 5.32 -7.33 -2.90
CA LYS A 125 5.30 -7.81 -1.51
C LYS A 125 6.49 -7.21 -0.76
N VAL A 126 6.28 -6.74 0.47
CA VAL A 126 7.38 -6.28 1.30
C VAL A 126 8.20 -7.48 1.78
N ARG A 127 9.52 -7.37 1.72
CA ARG A 127 10.49 -8.31 2.29
C ARG A 127 11.04 -7.73 3.59
N TYR A 128 11.03 -8.56 4.61
CA TYR A 128 11.41 -8.18 5.95
C TYR A 128 12.85 -8.61 6.24
N HIS A 129 13.63 -7.70 6.79
CA HIS A 129 15.05 -7.86 7.03
C HIS A 129 15.45 -7.34 8.40
N THR A 130 16.50 -7.93 9.00
CA THR A 130 17.10 -7.39 10.21
C THR A 130 17.87 -6.10 9.91
N ASP A 131 18.11 -5.28 10.93
CA ASP A 131 18.90 -4.05 10.75
C ASP A 131 20.30 -4.33 10.16
N ALA A 132 20.93 -5.44 10.57
CA ALA A 132 22.23 -5.85 10.03
C ALA A 132 22.14 -6.19 8.54
N GLN A 133 21.09 -6.88 8.11
CA GLN A 133 20.86 -7.20 6.70
C GLN A 133 20.62 -5.92 5.88
N LEU A 134 19.76 -5.02 6.35
CA LEU A 134 19.47 -3.74 5.67
C LEU A 134 20.74 -2.89 5.52
N ARG A 135 21.56 -2.79 6.58
CA ARG A 135 22.87 -2.10 6.52
C ARG A 135 23.82 -2.78 5.54
N GLY A 136 23.85 -4.12 5.51
CA GLY A 136 24.62 -4.88 4.53
C GLY A 136 24.23 -4.55 3.09
N MET A 137 22.93 -4.39 2.82
CA MET A 137 22.44 -4.01 1.48
C MET A 137 22.90 -2.61 1.05
N LEU A 138 22.98 -1.65 1.98
CA LEU A 138 23.49 -0.30 1.70
C LEU A 138 24.98 -0.28 1.36
N ASN A 139 25.75 -1.10 2.07
CA ASN A 139 27.21 -1.13 1.91
C ASN A 139 27.63 -1.82 0.60
N ASP A 140 26.76 -2.62 0.00
CA ASP A 140 26.94 -3.19 -1.34
C ASP A 140 26.66 -2.13 -2.42
N ARG A 141 27.65 -1.27 -2.67
CA ARG A 141 27.60 -0.20 -3.65
C ARG A 141 27.23 -0.69 -5.05
N ALA A 142 27.76 -1.84 -5.48
CA ALA A 142 27.53 -2.38 -6.82
C ALA A 142 26.07 -2.85 -6.99
N ARG A 143 25.49 -3.45 -5.94
CA ARG A 143 24.06 -3.81 -5.95
C ARG A 143 23.16 -2.58 -5.89
N MET A 144 23.53 -1.58 -5.11
CA MET A 144 22.77 -0.33 -5.01
C MET A 144 22.80 0.47 -6.31
N GLN A 145 23.96 0.63 -6.93
CA GLN A 145 24.07 1.26 -8.25
C GLN A 145 23.22 0.53 -9.29
N ARG A 146 23.27 -0.80 -9.34
CA ARG A 146 22.43 -1.58 -10.26
C ARG A 146 20.94 -1.39 -10.03
N LYS A 147 20.49 -1.23 -8.78
CA LYS A 147 19.07 -0.99 -8.46
C LYS A 147 18.63 0.44 -8.78
N VAL A 148 19.50 1.43 -8.56
CA VAL A 148 19.17 2.85 -8.75
C VAL A 148 19.21 3.22 -10.24
N PHE A 149 20.13 2.64 -11.00
CA PHE A 149 20.32 2.90 -12.43
C PHE A 149 19.77 1.78 -13.31
N ASP A 150 18.77 1.02 -12.83
CA ASP A 150 18.16 0.00 -13.67
C ASP A 150 17.28 0.68 -14.74
N GLY A 151 17.57 0.44 -16.01
CA GLY A 151 16.75 0.99 -17.11
C GLY A 151 15.30 0.50 -17.10
N ALA A 152 14.97 -0.47 -16.26
CA ALA A 152 13.62 -1.03 -16.08
C ALA A 152 12.81 -0.36 -14.96
N GLY A 153 13.39 0.55 -14.16
CA GLY A 153 12.74 1.25 -13.05
C GLY A 153 12.31 0.37 -11.86
N GLN A 154 12.44 -0.95 -12.00
CA GLN A 154 12.03 -1.95 -11.01
C GLN A 154 12.96 -1.93 -9.80
N GLY A 155 14.25 -1.69 -10.00
CA GLY A 155 15.27 -1.65 -8.97
C GLY A 155 15.00 -0.57 -7.95
N LEU A 156 14.55 0.61 -8.41
CA LEU A 156 14.13 1.71 -7.54
C LEU A 156 12.84 1.37 -6.78
N ALA A 157 11.83 0.83 -7.47
CA ALA A 157 10.59 0.37 -6.82
C ALA A 157 10.85 -0.72 -5.77
N GLU A 158 11.79 -1.63 -6.03
CA GLU A 158 12.21 -2.68 -5.09
C GLU A 158 12.81 -2.11 -3.80
N THR A 159 13.42 -0.92 -3.82
CA THR A 159 13.96 -0.30 -2.61
C THR A 159 12.86 0.05 -1.61
N LEU A 160 11.66 0.37 -2.10
CA LEU A 160 10.47 0.61 -1.27
C LEU A 160 9.86 -0.68 -0.72
N LEU A 161 10.40 -1.86 -1.03
CA LEU A 161 9.85 -3.14 -0.58
C LEU A 161 10.71 -3.79 0.50
N PHE A 162 11.67 -3.08 1.07
CA PHE A 162 12.47 -3.58 2.19
C PHE A 162 12.05 -2.89 3.49
N LYS A 163 11.65 -3.69 4.48
CA LYS A 163 11.19 -3.20 5.79
C LYS A 163 11.86 -4.02 6.91
N ARG A 164 11.86 -3.48 8.13
CA ARG A 164 12.43 -4.16 9.30
C ARG A 164 11.53 -5.33 9.74
N THR A 165 12.12 -6.42 10.24
CA THR A 165 11.39 -7.59 10.77
C THR A 165 10.36 -7.24 11.86
N ALA A 166 10.54 -6.14 12.60
CA ALA A 166 9.56 -5.67 13.58
C ALA A 166 8.15 -5.43 12.99
N PHE A 167 8.05 -5.17 11.68
CA PHE A 167 6.79 -4.88 10.97
C PHE A 167 6.26 -6.08 10.17
N GLU A 168 6.88 -7.26 10.30
CA GLU A 168 6.47 -8.47 9.55
C GLU A 168 5.01 -8.85 9.79
N HIS A 169 4.48 -8.51 10.98
CA HIS A 169 3.10 -8.73 11.37
C HIS A 169 2.06 -7.95 10.53
N GLU A 170 2.49 -6.99 9.69
CA GLU A 170 1.64 -6.25 8.76
C GLU A 170 1.44 -6.98 7.43
N GLN A 171 2.31 -7.92 7.05
CA GLN A 171 2.25 -8.66 5.77
C GLN A 171 2.00 -7.75 4.56
N GLU A 172 2.80 -6.70 4.45
CA GLU A 172 2.54 -5.56 3.60
C GLU A 172 2.81 -5.82 2.12
N VAL A 173 2.00 -5.20 1.25
CA VAL A 173 2.17 -5.12 -0.19
C VAL A 173 1.97 -3.68 -0.64
N ARG A 174 2.83 -3.18 -1.51
CA ARG A 174 2.83 -1.76 -1.92
C ARG A 174 2.50 -1.64 -3.40
N LEU A 175 1.50 -0.82 -3.71
CA LEU A 175 1.30 -0.26 -5.04
C LEU A 175 2.28 0.92 -5.19
N ILE A 176 3.06 0.96 -6.26
CA ILE A 176 4.15 1.91 -6.47
C ILE A 176 4.06 2.49 -7.88
N TYR A 177 4.18 3.81 -7.98
CA TYR A 177 4.33 4.52 -9.25
C TYR A 177 5.68 5.24 -9.28
N SER A 178 6.46 4.99 -10.33
CA SER A 178 7.71 5.69 -10.65
C SER A 178 7.46 6.61 -11.84
N LYS A 179 7.29 7.91 -11.56
CA LYS A 179 6.82 8.88 -12.56
C LYS A 179 7.85 9.10 -13.68
N ASN A 180 9.11 9.33 -13.30
CA ASN A 180 10.30 9.54 -14.15
C ASN A 180 10.02 10.23 -15.52
N ASP A 181 9.19 11.28 -15.52
CA ASP A 181 8.77 12.02 -16.73
C ASP A 181 9.39 13.42 -16.82
N GLY A 182 10.30 13.74 -15.89
CA GLY A 182 11.01 15.01 -15.81
C GLY A 182 10.15 16.21 -15.40
N ARG A 183 8.86 16.01 -15.07
CA ARG A 183 7.96 17.07 -14.62
C ARG A 183 7.94 17.14 -13.10
N GLU A 184 7.76 18.34 -12.56
CA GLU A 184 7.64 18.57 -11.13
C GLU A 184 6.63 17.61 -10.45
N SER A 185 7.05 17.04 -9.32
CA SER A 185 6.27 16.06 -8.57
C SER A 185 5.45 16.72 -7.47
N GLN A 186 4.14 16.52 -7.50
CA GLN A 186 3.24 16.89 -6.40
C GLN A 186 3.39 15.89 -5.25
N ASP A 187 2.92 16.21 -4.04
CA ASP A 187 3.03 15.27 -2.92
C ASP A 187 2.05 14.09 -3.02
N ILE A 188 0.96 14.30 -3.75
CA ILE A 188 -0.10 13.32 -3.99
C ILE A 188 -0.27 13.12 -5.49
N PHE A 189 -0.27 11.87 -5.90
CA PHE A 189 -0.62 11.43 -7.24
C PHE A 189 -1.99 10.75 -7.20
N LEU A 190 -2.96 11.30 -7.93
CA LEU A 190 -4.30 10.74 -8.07
C LEU A 190 -4.44 10.05 -9.42
N PHE A 191 -4.92 8.81 -9.44
CA PHE A 191 -5.21 8.09 -10.68
C PHE A 191 -6.64 7.54 -10.68
N PRO A 192 -7.29 7.42 -11.86
CA PRO A 192 -8.61 6.80 -11.99
C PRO A 192 -8.66 5.42 -11.35
N PHE A 193 -9.67 5.20 -10.51
CA PHE A 193 -9.91 3.93 -9.87
C PHE A 193 -11.40 3.79 -9.61
N ASP A 194 -12.04 2.85 -10.29
CA ASP A 194 -13.46 2.56 -10.10
C ASP A 194 -13.66 1.66 -8.86
N PRO A 195 -14.16 2.18 -7.72
CA PRO A 195 -14.35 1.37 -6.53
C PRO A 195 -15.51 0.38 -6.67
N PHE A 196 -16.44 0.58 -7.60
CA PHE A 196 -17.60 -0.29 -7.77
C PHE A 196 -17.23 -1.64 -8.38
N SER A 197 -16.17 -1.69 -9.20
CA SER A 197 -15.63 -2.93 -9.79
C SER A 197 -14.38 -3.45 -9.08
N ASN A 198 -13.58 -2.55 -8.49
CA ASN A 198 -12.29 -2.94 -7.91
C ASN A 198 -12.34 -3.24 -6.41
N ILE A 199 -13.36 -2.81 -5.67
CA ILE A 199 -13.54 -3.18 -4.25
C ILE A 199 -14.58 -4.30 -4.13
N GLU A 200 -14.24 -5.35 -3.39
CA GLU A 200 -15.10 -6.52 -3.19
C GLU A 200 -15.90 -6.46 -1.90
N GLU A 201 -15.29 -5.87 -0.87
CA GLU A 201 -15.85 -5.84 0.46
C GLU A 201 -15.45 -4.57 1.21
N VAL A 202 -16.39 -4.07 2.00
CA VAL A 202 -16.24 -2.96 2.94
C VAL A 202 -16.60 -3.50 4.33
N VAL A 203 -15.66 -3.42 5.27
CA VAL A 203 -15.82 -3.88 6.66
C VAL A 203 -15.60 -2.72 7.60
N PHE A 204 -16.62 -2.32 8.36
CA PHE A 204 -16.51 -1.25 9.36
C PHE A 204 -15.76 -1.72 10.62
N ASP A 205 -15.09 -0.78 11.29
CA ASP A 205 -14.41 -1.00 12.56
C ASP A 205 -15.33 -1.71 13.57
N PRO A 206 -14.85 -2.74 14.30
CA PRO A 206 -15.68 -3.48 15.27
C PRO A 206 -16.18 -2.60 16.43
N ARG A 207 -15.59 -1.43 16.67
CA ARG A 207 -15.98 -0.46 17.71
C ARG A 207 -16.95 0.61 17.23
N MET A 208 -17.18 0.71 15.92
CA MET A 208 -18.08 1.71 15.34
C MET A 208 -19.51 1.50 15.83
N ASP A 209 -20.22 2.59 16.14
CA ASP A 209 -21.64 2.52 16.54
C ASP A 209 -22.50 1.87 15.43
N ASN A 210 -23.39 0.95 15.82
CA ASN A 210 -24.18 0.17 14.86
C ASN A 210 -25.15 1.05 14.04
N ARG A 211 -25.63 2.17 14.58
CA ARG A 211 -26.49 3.10 13.81
C ARG A 211 -25.68 3.80 12.73
N LEU A 212 -24.43 4.15 13.02
CA LEU A 212 -23.53 4.71 12.02
C LEU A 212 -23.19 3.70 10.93
N VAL A 213 -22.91 2.45 11.30
CA VAL A 213 -22.70 1.36 10.34
C VAL A 213 -23.90 1.22 9.41
N GLU A 214 -25.12 1.26 9.94
CA GLU A 214 -26.35 1.19 9.13
C GLU A 214 -26.47 2.38 8.17
N ILE A 215 -26.28 3.61 8.67
CA ILE A 215 -26.33 4.84 7.86
C ILE A 215 -25.30 4.80 6.73
N TYR A 216 -24.05 4.47 7.05
CA TYR A 216 -22.97 4.41 6.06
C TYR A 216 -23.19 3.27 5.07
N SER A 217 -23.66 2.11 5.51
CA SER A 217 -24.01 0.99 4.63
C SER A 217 -25.09 1.40 3.63
N ASN A 218 -26.17 2.03 4.10
CA ASN A 218 -27.26 2.49 3.25
C ASN A 218 -26.78 3.54 2.24
N HIS A 219 -25.92 4.46 2.66
CA HIS A 219 -25.32 5.44 1.75
C HIS A 219 -24.47 4.76 0.66
N ILE A 220 -23.55 3.87 1.04
CA ILE A 220 -22.70 3.13 0.08
C ILE A 220 -23.56 2.31 -0.90
N ARG A 221 -24.64 1.70 -0.43
CA ARG A 221 -25.62 1.01 -1.29
C ARG A 221 -26.32 1.96 -2.26
N SER A 222 -26.73 3.14 -1.79
CA SER A 222 -27.39 4.15 -2.63
C SER A 222 -26.48 4.68 -3.75
N LEU A 223 -25.16 4.66 -3.56
CA LEU A 223 -24.18 4.98 -4.60
C LEU A 223 -24.05 3.88 -5.66
N GLY A 224 -24.64 2.70 -5.45
CA GLY A 224 -24.64 1.59 -6.39
C GLY A 224 -23.61 0.50 -6.08
N PHE A 225 -22.96 0.52 -4.92
CA PHE A 225 -21.99 -0.51 -4.56
C PHE A 225 -22.67 -1.87 -4.31
N LYS A 226 -22.18 -2.89 -5.02
CA LYS A 226 -22.74 -4.26 -5.00
C LYS A 226 -21.92 -5.24 -4.17
N GLY A 227 -20.71 -4.86 -3.75
CA GLY A 227 -19.85 -5.71 -2.93
C GLY A 227 -20.41 -5.96 -1.53
N LYS A 228 -19.72 -6.78 -0.74
CA LYS A 228 -20.13 -7.10 0.62
C LYS A 228 -19.91 -5.88 1.53
N ILE A 229 -20.86 -5.61 2.42
CA ILE A 229 -20.76 -4.56 3.43
C ILE A 229 -21.10 -5.19 4.77
N GLN A 230 -20.20 -5.09 5.75
CA GLN A 230 -20.42 -5.65 7.09
C GLN A 230 -19.65 -4.85 8.15
N LYS A 231 -19.87 -5.17 9.41
CA LYS A 231 -19.03 -4.76 10.53
C LYS A 231 -18.10 -5.91 10.91
N SER A 232 -16.87 -5.63 11.33
CA SER A 232 -15.99 -6.67 11.88
C SER A 232 -16.58 -7.23 13.18
N THR A 233 -16.51 -8.55 13.33
CA THR A 233 -16.99 -9.28 14.52
C THR A 233 -15.86 -9.52 15.54
N LEU A 234 -14.69 -8.88 15.38
CA LEU A 234 -13.49 -9.14 16.19
C LEU A 234 -13.70 -9.04 17.71
N TYR A 235 -14.62 -8.18 18.16
CA TYR A 235 -14.97 -8.01 19.58
C TYR A 235 -16.32 -8.63 19.95
N GLU A 236 -16.98 -9.33 19.04
CA GLU A 236 -18.22 -10.03 19.34
C GLU A 236 -17.91 -11.29 20.15
N ILE A 237 -18.61 -11.45 21.27
CA ILE A 237 -18.49 -12.66 22.08
C ILE A 237 -19.30 -13.76 21.38
N PRO A 238 -18.67 -14.88 20.98
CA PRO A 238 -19.42 -16.00 20.41
C PRO A 238 -20.38 -16.55 21.45
N ASN A 239 -21.60 -16.90 21.03
CA ASN A 239 -22.54 -17.61 21.89
C ASN A 239 -22.04 -19.05 22.08
N LEU A 240 -21.28 -19.28 23.16
CA LEU A 240 -20.71 -20.59 23.48
C LEU A 240 -21.50 -21.21 24.63
N GLU A 241 -22.15 -22.34 24.35
CA GLU A 241 -22.75 -23.18 25.39
C GLU A 241 -21.69 -24.18 25.87
N VAL A 242 -21.35 -24.13 27.16
CA VAL A 242 -20.53 -25.15 27.80
C VAL A 242 -21.48 -26.17 28.42
N GLN A 243 -21.51 -27.38 27.88
CA GLN A 243 -22.18 -28.51 28.54
C GLN A 243 -21.32 -28.96 29.72
N VAL A 244 -21.95 -29.06 30.90
CA VAL A 244 -21.35 -29.52 32.16
C VAL A 244 -21.90 -30.90 32.49
#